data_AF-A0A537SEB1-F1
#
_entry.id   AF-A0A537SEB1-F1
#
_cell.length_a   1.000
_cell.length_b   1.000
_cell.length_c   1.000
_cell.angle_alpha   90.00
_cell.angle_beta   90.00
_cell.angle_gamma   90.00
#
_symmetry.space_group_name_H-M   'P 1'
#
loop_
_entity.id
_entity.type
_entity.pdbx_description
1 polymer ?
#
loop_
_entity_poly.entity_id
_entity_poly.type
_entity_poly.pdbx_seq_one_letter_code
_entity_poly.pdbx_strand_id
1 'polypeptide(L)'
;LFENERHISILEMQNFGRIGFVEIGALSVGRIVQVHFADKPFQRGEEKSVFRFGGSAIAVFGQAGRWRPSADVLKNTGNGIETMLRLGEEVARMS
;
A
#
# COMPACT_ATOMS: atom_id res chain seq x y z
N LEU A 1 -8.50 -6.37 -24.48
CA LEU A 1 -8.50 -6.87 -23.08
C LEU A 1 -7.63 -5.91 -22.29
N PHE A 2 -8.26 -4.96 -21.61
CA PHE A 2 -7.56 -3.92 -20.86
C PHE A 2 -7.23 -4.48 -19.47
N GLU A 3 -6.02 -5.00 -19.28
CA GLU A 3 -5.53 -5.36 -17.95
C GLU A 3 -4.85 -4.14 -17.32
N ASN A 4 -5.24 -3.84 -16.08
CA ASN A 4 -4.57 -2.82 -15.27
C ASN A 4 -3.12 -3.23 -15.01
N GLU A 5 -2.18 -2.32 -15.26
CA GLU A 5 -0.76 -2.50 -14.88
C GLU A 5 -0.67 -2.68 -13.36
N ARG A 6 0.08 -3.69 -12.92
CA ARG A 6 0.28 -3.97 -11.50
C ARG A 6 1.75 -4.27 -11.20
N HIS A 7 2.24 -3.72 -10.10
CA HIS A 7 3.56 -4.01 -9.56
C HIS A 7 3.42 -4.59 -8.15
N ILE A 8 4.16 -5.65 -7.85
CA ILE A 8 4.11 -6.35 -6.56
C ILE A 8 5.49 -6.26 -5.94
N SER A 9 5.57 -5.76 -4.72
CA SER A 9 6.77 -5.75 -3.89
C SER A 9 6.51 -6.44 -2.55
N ILE A 10 7.44 -7.28 -2.10
CA ILE A 10 7.46 -7.76 -0.72
C ILE A 10 8.47 -6.91 0.04
N LEU A 11 7.98 -6.14 1.00
CA LEU A 11 8.78 -5.27 1.86
C LEU A 11 9.04 -6.00 3.19
N GLU A 12 10.31 -6.18 3.51
CA GLU A 12 10.74 -6.70 4.81
C GLU A 12 10.90 -5.53 5.78
N MET A 13 10.01 -5.45 6.77
CA MET A 13 10.02 -4.40 7.78
C MET A 13 10.33 -4.99 9.16
N GLN A 14 11.30 -4.41 9.87
CA GLN A 14 11.68 -4.87 11.21
C GLN A 14 10.49 -4.93 12.19
N ASN A 15 9.60 -3.94 12.10
CA ASN A 15 8.49 -3.76 13.05
C ASN A 15 7.20 -4.47 12.62
N PHE A 16 6.93 -4.53 11.31
CA PHE A 16 5.67 -5.04 10.76
C PHE A 16 5.81 -6.42 10.09
N GLY A 17 7.02 -7.00 10.08
CA GLY A 17 7.32 -8.21 9.35
C GLY A 17 7.21 -8.00 7.84
N ARG A 18 6.71 -9.01 7.12
CA ARG A 18 6.50 -8.94 5.67
C ARG A 18 5.25 -8.16 5.32
N ILE A 19 5.40 -7.19 4.43
CA ILE A 19 4.30 -6.44 3.81
C ILE A 19 4.31 -6.69 2.30
N GLY A 20 3.24 -7.27 1.77
CA GLY A 20 2.93 -7.25 0.35
C GLY A 20 2.37 -5.88 -0.03
N PHE A 21 3.08 -5.17 -0.91
CA PHE A 21 2.70 -3.86 -1.40
C PHE A 21 2.42 -3.96 -2.90
N VAL A 22 1.17 -3.75 -3.28
CA VAL A 22 0.69 -3.95 -4.66
C VAL A 22 0.20 -2.64 -5.22
N GLU A 23 0.96 -2.07 -6.14
CA GLU A 23 0.57 -0.88 -6.89
C GLU A 23 -0.26 -1.29 -8.10
N ILE A 24 -1.43 -0.65 -8.28
CA ILE A 24 -2.39 -0.96 -9.34
C ILE A 24 -2.69 0.34 -10.08
N GLY A 25 -2.32 0.39 -11.35
CA GLY A 25 -2.72 1.49 -12.24
C GLY A 25 -4.17 1.32 -12.69
N ALA A 26 -4.95 2.40 -12.79
CA ALA A 26 -6.22 2.38 -13.51
C ALA A 26 -6.00 2.31 -15.03
N LEU A 27 -7.10 2.18 -15.78
CA LEU A 27 -7.11 2.14 -17.25
C LEU A 27 -6.41 3.33 -17.92
N SER A 28 -6.34 4.48 -17.25
CA SER A 28 -5.68 5.69 -17.74
C SER A 28 -4.28 5.90 -17.18
N VAL A 29 -3.71 4.92 -16.45
CA VAL A 29 -2.35 5.05 -15.92
C VAL A 29 -1.35 4.72 -17.00
N GLY A 30 -0.50 5.69 -17.33
CA GLY A 30 0.49 5.54 -18.37
C GLY A 30 1.68 4.69 -17.93
N ARG A 31 2.02 4.71 -16.62
CA ARG A 31 3.11 3.90 -16.05
C ARG A 31 3.16 3.92 -14.52
N ILE A 32 3.60 2.81 -13.91
CA ILE A 32 4.13 2.79 -12.54
C ILE A 32 5.64 2.85 -12.59
N VAL A 33 6.25 3.90 -12.03
CA VAL A 33 7.73 4.06 -12.01
C VAL A 33 8.24 3.75 -10.61
N GLN A 34 9.01 2.66 -10.47
CA GLN A 34 9.71 2.35 -9.22
C GLN A 34 10.90 3.29 -9.04
N VAL A 35 10.99 3.91 -7.86
CA VAL A 35 12.10 4.75 -7.41
C VAL A 35 13.01 3.95 -6.49
N HIS A 36 12.41 3.16 -5.60
CA HIS A 36 13.11 2.23 -4.72
C HIS A 36 13.02 0.79 -5.22
N PHE A 37 14.16 0.13 -5.33
CA PHE A 37 14.25 -1.28 -5.76
C PHE A 37 14.26 -2.20 -4.54
N ALA A 38 13.58 -3.35 -4.66
CA ALA A 38 13.34 -4.27 -3.54
C ALA A 38 14.62 -4.88 -2.93
N ASP A 39 15.75 -4.82 -3.63
CA ASP A 39 17.06 -5.31 -3.21
C ASP A 39 17.84 -4.32 -2.32
N LYS A 40 17.32 -3.11 -2.12
CA LYS A 40 17.97 -2.08 -1.30
C LYS A 40 17.25 -1.88 0.04
N PRO A 41 17.98 -1.62 1.13
CA PRO A 41 17.37 -1.20 2.39
C PRO A 41 16.65 0.13 2.18
N PHE A 42 15.51 0.31 2.86
CA PHE A 42 14.72 1.53 2.83
C PHE A 42 14.41 2.02 4.24
N GLN A 43 14.09 3.31 4.36
CA GLN A 43 13.66 3.94 5.61
C GLN A 43 12.22 4.45 5.50
N ARG A 44 11.59 4.65 6.67
CA ARG A 44 10.26 5.25 6.75
C ARG A 44 10.29 6.65 6.13
N GLY A 45 9.41 6.89 5.16
CA GLY A 45 9.27 8.18 4.49
C GLY A 45 10.09 8.31 3.21
N GLU A 46 10.89 7.31 2.85
CA GLU A 46 11.56 7.28 1.55
C GLU A 46 10.55 7.03 0.42
N GLU A 47 10.82 7.66 -0.73
CA GLU A 47 9.98 7.53 -1.93
C GLU A 47 10.13 6.14 -2.55
N LYS A 48 9.02 5.40 -2.67
CA LYS A 48 9.01 4.07 -3.26
C LYS A 48 8.75 4.08 -4.76
N SER A 49 7.68 4.75 -5.19
CA SER A 49 7.23 4.73 -6.58
C SER A 49 6.31 5.91 -6.89
N VAL A 50 6.13 6.18 -8.19
CA VAL A 50 5.29 7.25 -8.70
C VAL A 50 4.33 6.68 -9.75
N PHE A 51 3.03 6.95 -9.59
CA PHE A 51 2.04 6.74 -10.62
C PHE A 51 2.05 7.93 -11.59
N ARG A 52 2.26 7.66 -12.88
CA ARG A 52 2.25 8.71 -13.92
C ARG A 52 0.95 8.65 -14.72
N PHE A 53 0.16 9.72 -14.62
CA PHE A 53 -1.14 9.92 -15.31
C PHE A 53 -2.23 8.97 -14.78
N GLY A 54 -3.49 9.39 -14.69
CA GLY A 54 -4.62 8.53 -14.27
C GLY A 54 -4.80 8.26 -12.77
N GLY A 55 -5.96 7.67 -12.41
CA GLY A 55 -6.25 7.21 -11.05
C GLY A 55 -5.46 5.97 -10.68
N SER A 56 -5.13 5.78 -9.41
CA SER A 56 -4.30 4.66 -8.95
C SER A 56 -4.80 4.12 -7.62
N ALA A 57 -4.42 2.88 -7.30
CA ALA A 57 -4.70 2.27 -6.01
C ALA A 57 -3.48 1.48 -5.53
N ILE A 58 -3.37 1.34 -4.21
CA ILE A 58 -2.39 0.45 -3.58
C ILE A 58 -3.16 -0.53 -2.70
N ALA A 59 -2.91 -1.82 -2.86
CA ALA A 59 -3.34 -2.85 -1.93
C ALA A 59 -2.17 -3.27 -1.02
N VAL A 60 -2.42 -3.30 0.29
CA VAL A 60 -1.41 -3.64 1.30
C VAL A 60 -1.84 -4.89 2.04
N PHE A 61 -0.94 -5.87 2.12
CA PHE A 61 -1.14 -7.16 2.78
C PHE A 61 -0.05 -7.32 3.84
N GLY A 62 -0.38 -7.23 5.12
CA GLY A 62 0.63 -7.48 6.15
C GLY A 62 0.63 -8.90 6.68
N GLN A 63 1.78 -9.29 7.24
CA GLN A 63 1.98 -10.59 7.87
C GLN A 63 1.04 -10.82 9.05
N ALA A 64 0.36 -11.98 9.07
CA ALA A 64 -0.54 -12.36 10.15
C ALA A 64 0.14 -12.21 11.54
N GLY A 65 -0.56 -11.55 12.47
CA GLY A 65 -0.11 -11.34 13.85
C GLY A 65 0.97 -10.26 14.05
N ARG A 66 1.42 -9.57 12.99
CA ARG A 66 2.42 -8.48 13.11
C ARG A 66 1.81 -7.08 13.08
N TRP A 67 0.58 -6.95 12.61
CA TRP A 67 -0.08 -5.67 12.38
C TRP A 67 -1.60 -5.81 12.51
N ARG A 68 -2.25 -4.68 12.77
CA ARG A 68 -3.72 -4.59 12.85
C ARG A 68 -4.19 -3.25 12.27
N PRO A 69 -5.16 -3.24 11.34
CA PRO A 69 -5.77 -2.00 10.87
C PRO A 69 -6.35 -1.17 12.00
N SER A 70 -6.39 0.14 11.82
CA SER A 70 -6.93 1.09 12.80
C SER A 70 -8.40 0.80 13.13
N ALA A 71 -8.82 1.16 14.34
CA ALA A 71 -10.12 0.76 14.88
C ALA A 71 -11.31 1.35 14.08
N ASP A 72 -11.16 2.56 13.57
CA ASP A 72 -12.09 3.24 12.68
C ASP A 72 -12.19 2.54 11.32
N VAL A 73 -11.07 2.15 10.72
CA VAL A 73 -11.02 1.36 9.48
C VAL A 73 -11.76 0.04 9.66
N LEU A 74 -11.50 -0.69 10.75
CA LEU A 74 -12.19 -1.95 11.06
C LEU A 74 -13.70 -1.75 11.27
N LYS A 75 -14.09 -0.71 12.01
CA LYS A 75 -15.50 -0.38 12.28
C LYS A 75 -16.24 -0.06 10.98
N ASN A 76 -15.68 0.80 10.13
CA ASN A 76 -16.31 1.20 8.88
C ASN A 76 -16.36 0.05 7.88
N THR A 77 -15.31 -0.78 7.82
CA THR A 77 -15.30 -2.02 7.01
C THR A 77 -16.43 -2.95 7.40
N GLY A 78 -16.66 -3.15 8.70
CA GLY A 78 -17.79 -3.97 9.19
C GLY A 78 -19.17 -3.42 8.80
N ASN A 79 -19.28 -2.12 8.49
CA ASN A 79 -20.49 -1.47 8.04
C ASN A 79 -20.56 -1.28 6.51
N GLY A 80 -19.55 -1.74 5.75
CA GLY A 80 -19.46 -1.52 4.31
C GLY A 80 -19.20 -0.06 3.91
N ILE A 81 -18.59 0.73 4.80
CA ILE A 81 -18.31 2.16 4.62
C ILE A 81 -16.82 2.36 4.30
N GLU A 82 -16.52 3.15 3.29
CA GLU A 82 -15.15 3.58 2.98
C GLU A 82 -14.61 4.52 4.07
N THR A 83 -13.35 4.33 4.46
CA THR A 83 -12.70 5.20 5.45
C THR A 83 -11.76 6.17 4.75
N MET A 84 -12.10 7.46 4.81
CA MET A 84 -11.21 8.53 4.37
C MET A 84 -10.11 8.75 5.42
N LEU A 85 -8.85 8.66 5.01
CA LEU A 85 -7.68 8.97 5.83
C LEU A 85 -6.88 10.09 5.17
N ARG A 86 -6.45 11.07 5.97
CA ARG A 86 -5.55 12.15 5.58
C ARG A 86 -4.11 11.68 5.66
N LEU A 87 -3.24 12.36 4.91
CA LEU A 87 -1.80 12.09 4.96
C LEU A 87 -1.29 12.24 6.40
N GLY A 88 -0.63 11.19 6.89
CA GLY A 88 -0.08 11.14 8.25
C GLY A 88 -1.00 10.48 9.28
N GLU A 89 -2.26 10.17 8.95
CA GLU A 89 -3.12 9.38 9.82
C GLU A 89 -2.69 7.91 9.89
N GLU A 90 -2.93 7.28 11.03
CA GLU A 90 -2.59 5.87 11.24
C GLU A 90 -3.55 4.98 10.45
N VAL A 91 -3.02 4.23 9.48
CA VAL A 91 -3.79 3.22 8.73
C VAL A 91 -3.84 1.88 9.50
N ALA A 92 -2.75 1.57 10.19
CA ALA A 92 -2.58 0.36 10.99
C ALA A 92 -1.48 0.54 12.03
N ARG A 93 -1.53 -0.29 13.07
CA ARG A 93 -0.53 -0.35 14.14
C ARG A 93 0.09 -1.74 14.26
N MET A 94 1.23 -1.81 14.95
CA MET A 94 1.84 -3.08 15.33
C MET A 94 0.90 -3.85 16.27
N SER A 95 0.84 -5.16 16.12
CA SER A 95 0.09 -6.05 17.04
C SER A 95 0.91 -6.42 18.27
#